data_AF-A0A7Y0CVF0-F1
#
_entry.id   AF-A0A7Y0CVF0-F1
#
_cell.length_a   1.000
_cell.length_b   1.000
_cell.length_c   1.000
_cell.angle_alpha   90.00
_cell.angle_beta   90.00
_cell.angle_gamma   90.00
#
_symmetry.space_group_name_H-M   'P 1'
#
loop_
_entity.id
_entity.type
_entity.pdbx_description
1 polymer ?
#
loop_
_entity_poly.entity_id
_entity_poly.type
_entity_poly.pdbx_seq_one_letter_code
_entity_poly.pdbx_strand_id
1 'polypeptide(L)'
;MITRLAPTVMKRDSTRGRRGQTRFIVGAALVAALPLSGCSSQSAAPEPKSVAAGTLPGEHVHGISRDRSAKVNLATHEGLFVLQPDASWLQVGPTVDFMSFAITGPGTFFASGHPGVGVDLPAPVGLMKSTDAGLTWSVQSLGGQSDFHALAASSKG
;
A
#
# COMPACT_ATOMS: atom_id res chain seq x y z
N MET A 1 -33.15 -34.27 29.40
CA MET A 1 -34.01 -33.69 30.45
C MET A 1 -33.15 -33.51 31.69
N ILE A 2 -32.93 -32.25 32.09
CA ILE A 2 -32.63 -31.78 33.47
C ILE A 2 -31.24 -32.19 34.05
N THR A 3 -30.37 -31.40 34.68
CA THR A 3 -30.25 -29.98 35.08
C THR A 3 -28.90 -29.83 35.85
N ARG A 4 -28.21 -28.68 35.66
CA ARG A 4 -27.45 -27.81 36.61
C ARG A 4 -27.17 -28.33 38.06
N LEU A 5 -26.19 -27.90 38.87
CA LEU A 5 -25.23 -26.79 38.97
C LEU A 5 -24.32 -27.11 40.19
N ALA A 6 -23.14 -26.48 40.28
CA ALA A 6 -22.29 -26.43 41.48
C ALA A 6 -22.98 -25.76 42.69
N PRO A 7 -22.42 -25.83 43.93
CA PRO A 7 -21.62 -24.67 44.36
C PRO A 7 -20.45 -24.93 45.34
N THR A 8 -19.46 -24.03 45.24
CA THR A 8 -18.74 -23.25 46.27
C THR A 8 -18.73 -23.74 47.73
N VAL A 9 -17.54 -23.70 48.36
CA VAL A 9 -17.25 -22.95 49.61
C VAL A 9 -15.74 -22.87 49.85
N MET A 10 -15.28 -21.63 50.03
CA MET A 10 -13.98 -21.22 50.55
C MET A 10 -14.03 -21.17 52.08
N LYS A 11 -13.00 -21.67 52.78
CA LYS A 11 -12.57 -21.06 54.06
C LYS A 11 -11.14 -21.46 54.45
N ARG A 12 -10.45 -20.42 54.94
CA ARG A 12 -9.07 -20.33 55.43
C ARG A 12 -8.84 -21.25 56.63
N ASP A 13 -7.57 -21.61 56.85
CA ASP A 13 -7.01 -21.41 58.17
C ASP A 13 -5.51 -21.05 58.14
N SER A 14 -5.14 -20.21 59.11
CA SER A 14 -3.84 -19.58 59.28
C SER A 14 -3.30 -19.97 60.65
N THR A 15 -2.09 -20.55 60.74
CA THR A 15 -1.29 -20.45 61.97
C THR A 15 0.21 -20.31 61.69
N ARG A 16 0.80 -19.41 62.48
CA ARG A 16 2.18 -18.90 62.47
C ARG A 16 3.20 -19.95 62.92
N GLY A 17 4.25 -20.14 62.11
CA GLY A 17 5.55 -20.68 62.53
C GLY A 17 6.55 -19.53 62.75
N ARG A 18 7.25 -19.57 63.88
CA ARG A 18 7.98 -18.47 64.52
C ARG A 18 9.49 -18.64 64.35
N ARG A 19 10.17 -17.51 64.10
CA ARG A 19 11.59 -17.19 64.37
C ARG A 19 12.68 -17.82 63.49
N GLY A 20 13.39 -16.92 62.81
CA GLY A 20 14.78 -17.05 62.41
C GLY A 20 15.27 -15.70 61.90
N GLN A 21 15.63 -14.78 62.80
CA GLN A 21 16.27 -13.54 62.38
C GLN A 21 17.69 -13.84 61.91
N THR A 22 17.88 -13.85 60.60
CA THR A 22 19.21 -13.88 59.99
C THR A 22 19.37 -12.57 59.23
N ARG A 23 20.20 -11.69 59.79
CA ARG A 23 20.62 -10.43 59.19
C ARG A 23 21.38 -10.77 57.91
N PHE A 24 20.77 -10.58 56.75
CA PHE A 24 21.47 -10.60 55.47
C PHE A 24 21.66 -9.16 54.97
N ILE A 25 22.91 -8.90 54.62
CA ILE A 25 23.52 -7.64 54.28
C ILE A 25 22.84 -7.05 53.04
N VAL A 26 22.57 -5.75 53.10
CA VAL A 26 22.14 -4.91 51.97
C VAL A 26 23.18 -4.99 50.86
N GLY A 27 22.87 -5.73 49.80
CA GLY A 27 23.53 -5.60 48.50
C GLY A 27 22.57 -4.86 47.57
N ALA A 28 22.74 -3.55 47.45
CA ALA A 28 22.00 -2.74 46.49
C ALA A 28 22.47 -3.10 45.07
N ALA A 29 21.79 -4.04 44.42
CA ALA A 29 21.92 -4.27 42.99
C ALA A 29 21.16 -3.15 42.25
N LEU A 30 21.88 -2.11 41.84
CA LEU A 30 21.41 -1.11 40.88
C LEU A 30 21.17 -1.81 39.54
N VAL A 31 19.95 -2.27 39.31
CA VAL A 31 19.51 -2.69 37.97
C VAL A 31 19.28 -1.42 37.17
N ALA A 32 20.27 -1.04 36.36
CA ALA A 32 20.16 0.03 35.40
C ALA A 32 19.15 -0.40 34.31
N ALA A 33 17.92 0.09 34.41
CA ALA A 33 16.94 -0.02 33.33
C ALA A 33 17.39 0.90 32.18
N LEU A 34 18.03 0.33 31.17
CA LEU A 34 18.31 1.03 29.92
C LEU A 34 16.99 1.17 29.13
N PRO A 35 16.51 2.38 28.84
CA PRO A 35 15.42 2.54 27.89
C PRO A 35 15.95 2.16 26.50
N LEU A 36 15.47 1.04 25.94
CA LEU A 36 15.62 0.79 24.51
C LEU A 36 14.71 1.78 23.78
N SER A 37 15.28 2.93 23.40
CA SER A 37 14.66 3.80 22.40
C SER A 37 14.69 3.07 21.05
N GLY A 38 13.59 2.38 20.74
CA GLY A 38 13.36 1.81 19.42
C GLY A 38 13.12 2.93 18.41
N CYS A 39 14.09 3.19 17.54
CA CYS A 39 13.87 4.02 16.36
C CYS A 39 12.90 3.29 15.43
N SER A 40 11.62 3.67 15.46
CA SER A 40 10.69 3.33 14.39
C SER A 40 11.07 4.15 13.16
N SER A 41 11.80 3.55 12.23
CA SER A 41 12.00 4.14 10.90
C SER A 41 10.68 4.04 10.14
N GLN A 42 9.84 5.05 10.27
CA GLN A 42 8.70 5.27 9.39
C GLN A 42 9.26 5.43 7.98
N SER A 43 9.18 4.39 7.16
CA SER A 43 9.57 4.47 5.75
C SER A 43 8.69 5.53 5.10
N ALA A 44 9.29 6.65 4.68
CA ALA A 44 8.58 7.70 3.96
C ALA A 44 8.04 7.11 2.66
N ALA A 45 6.80 7.44 2.31
CA ALA A 45 6.25 7.06 1.00
C ALA A 45 7.16 7.66 -0.10
N PRO A 46 7.43 6.91 -1.18
CA PRO A 46 8.20 7.46 -2.29
C PRO A 46 7.54 8.74 -2.82
N GLU A 47 8.33 9.81 -2.96
CA GLU A 47 7.88 11.04 -3.62
C GLU A 47 7.54 10.74 -5.10
N PRO A 48 6.46 11.33 -5.65
CA PRO A 48 6.10 11.13 -7.05
C PRO A 48 7.18 11.68 -7.97
N LYS A 49 7.56 10.91 -9.00
CA LYS A 49 8.56 11.33 -9.99
C LYS A 49 8.02 12.50 -10.81
N SER A 50 8.86 13.49 -11.09
CA SER A 50 8.58 14.52 -12.10
C SER A 50 9.61 14.48 -13.22
N VAL A 51 9.18 14.86 -14.42
CA VAL A 51 10.02 14.96 -15.62
C VAL A 51 9.87 16.36 -16.20
N ALA A 52 11.00 17.01 -16.47
CA ALA A 52 11.03 18.40 -16.92
C ALA A 52 10.36 18.57 -18.30
N ALA A 53 9.94 19.81 -18.58
CA ALA A 53 9.42 20.19 -19.88
C ALA A 53 10.41 19.88 -21.02
N GLY A 54 9.88 19.48 -22.18
CA GLY A 54 10.68 19.11 -23.34
C GLY A 54 11.27 17.70 -23.31
N THR A 55 11.01 16.92 -22.25
CA THR A 55 11.39 15.51 -22.12
C THR A 55 10.14 14.63 -21.98
N LEU A 56 10.14 13.44 -22.57
CA LEU A 56 9.06 12.46 -22.39
C LEU A 56 9.33 11.59 -21.16
N PRO A 57 8.31 11.25 -20.35
CA PRO A 57 8.47 10.42 -19.18
C PRO A 57 8.49 8.94 -19.56
N GLY A 58 9.60 8.49 -20.17
CA GLY A 58 9.78 7.10 -20.60
C GLY A 58 10.20 6.97 -22.06
N GLU A 59 10.82 5.83 -22.38
CA GLU A 59 11.26 5.52 -23.75
C GLU A 59 10.08 5.12 -24.66
N HIS A 60 9.06 4.47 -24.10
CA HIS A 60 7.85 4.06 -24.83
C HIS A 60 6.57 4.56 -24.17
N VAL A 61 5.64 5.01 -25.03
CA VAL A 61 4.28 5.39 -24.65
C VAL A 61 3.32 4.35 -25.19
N HIS A 62 2.63 3.63 -24.30
CA HIS A 62 1.64 2.60 -24.64
C HIS A 62 0.20 3.12 -24.60
N GLY A 63 0.01 4.34 -24.08
CA GLY A 63 -1.28 5.01 -24.13
C GLY A 63 -1.13 6.52 -23.98
N ILE A 64 -1.87 7.25 -24.81
CA ILE A 64 -2.10 8.68 -24.66
C ILE A 64 -3.59 8.93 -24.61
N SER A 65 -4.06 9.65 -23.61
CA SER A 65 -5.49 9.97 -23.48
C SER A 65 -5.69 11.29 -22.78
N ARG A 66 -6.78 11.97 -23.14
CA ARG A 66 -7.19 13.22 -22.51
C ARG A 66 -8.40 12.97 -21.64
N ASP A 67 -8.32 13.35 -20.37
CA ASP A 67 -9.45 13.24 -19.46
C ASP A 67 -10.50 14.34 -19.72
N ARG A 68 -11.65 14.27 -19.02
CA ARG A 68 -12.71 15.29 -19.16
C ARG A 68 -12.33 16.66 -18.59
N SER A 69 -11.30 16.69 -17.75
CA SER A 69 -10.70 17.91 -17.19
C SER A 69 -9.66 18.52 -18.14
N ALA A 70 -9.58 18.03 -19.38
CA ALA A 70 -8.64 18.44 -20.41
C ALA A 70 -7.16 18.07 -20.15
N LYS A 71 -6.87 17.27 -19.12
CA LYS A 71 -5.50 16.83 -18.80
C LYS A 71 -5.06 15.70 -19.72
N VAL A 72 -3.84 15.79 -20.22
CA VAL A 72 -3.21 14.73 -21.02
C VAL A 72 -2.51 13.76 -20.09
N ASN A 73 -2.77 12.47 -20.29
CA ASN A 73 -2.20 11.36 -19.54
C ASN A 73 -1.35 10.51 -20.49
N LEU A 74 -0.17 10.11 -20.04
CA LEU A 74 0.72 9.16 -20.72
C LEU A 74 0.90 7.91 -19.87
N ALA A 75 0.61 6.77 -20.44
CA ALA A 75 0.89 5.46 -19.87
C ALA A 75 2.18 4.91 -20.48
N THR A 76 3.14 4.58 -19.63
CA THR A 76 4.53 4.26 -20.00
C THR A 76 5.05 3.08 -19.17
N HIS A 77 6.25 2.60 -19.49
CA HIS A 77 6.93 1.58 -18.67
C HIS A 77 7.24 2.08 -17.25
N GLU A 78 7.33 3.40 -17.07
CA GLU A 78 7.72 4.05 -15.83
C GLU A 78 6.53 4.50 -14.97
N GLY A 79 5.30 4.28 -15.45
CA GLY A 79 4.07 4.63 -14.77
C GLY A 79 3.12 5.50 -15.60
N LEU A 80 2.12 6.05 -14.91
CA LEU A 80 1.17 6.99 -15.46
C LEU A 80 1.64 8.42 -15.16
N PHE A 81 1.71 9.25 -16.18
CA PHE A 81 2.12 10.64 -16.06
C PHE A 81 1.04 11.60 -16.56
N VAL A 82 0.89 12.72 -15.89
CA VAL A 82 -0.04 13.79 -16.26
C VAL A 82 0.74 15.03 -16.68
N LEU A 83 0.34 15.64 -17.79
CA LEU A 83 0.91 16.89 -18.28
C LEU A 83 0.48 18.05 -17.37
N GLN A 84 1.46 18.81 -16.92
CA GLN A 84 1.29 19.97 -16.05
C GLN A 84 1.25 21.27 -16.86
N PRO A 85 0.75 22.39 -16.30
CA PRO A 85 0.63 23.67 -17.01
C PRO A 85 1.97 24.24 -17.52
N ASP A 86 3.07 23.93 -16.85
CA ASP A 86 4.44 24.32 -17.22
C ASP A 86 5.08 23.37 -18.26
N ALA A 87 4.27 22.48 -18.85
CA ALA A 87 4.68 21.42 -19.76
C ALA A 87 5.59 20.34 -19.16
N SER A 88 5.77 20.31 -17.83
CA SER A 88 6.38 19.18 -17.14
C SER A 88 5.41 18.00 -17.01
N TRP A 89 5.93 16.83 -16.66
CA TRP A 89 5.14 15.63 -16.38
C TRP A 89 5.25 15.26 -14.91
N LEU A 90 4.12 14.91 -14.30
CA LEU A 90 4.07 14.42 -12.92
C LEU A 90 3.52 12.99 -12.90
N GLN A 91 4.24 12.09 -12.23
CA GLN A 91 3.78 10.72 -12.01
C GLN A 91 2.56 10.69 -11.09
N VAL A 92 1.60 9.85 -11.42
CA VAL A 92 0.38 9.63 -10.63
C VAL A 92 0.27 8.17 -10.26
N GLY A 93 0.11 7.90 -8.96
CA GLY A 93 -0.08 6.55 -8.43
C GLY A 93 1.19 5.69 -8.41
N PRO A 94 1.03 4.36 -8.25
CA PRO A 94 2.16 3.44 -8.18
C PRO A 94 2.89 3.33 -9.53
N THR A 95 4.17 2.94 -9.48
CA THR A 95 4.91 2.60 -10.70
C THR A 95 4.43 1.24 -11.21
N VAL A 96 3.65 1.25 -12.28
CA VAL A 96 3.26 0.07 -13.05
C VAL A 96 3.80 0.27 -14.45
N ASP A 97 4.44 -0.77 -14.99
CA ASP A 97 4.80 -0.85 -16.40
C ASP A 97 3.50 -1.01 -17.19
N PHE A 98 2.95 0.10 -17.67
CA PHE A 98 1.68 0.12 -18.38
C PHE A 98 1.87 -0.27 -19.84
N MET A 99 1.26 -1.39 -20.23
CA MET A 99 1.26 -1.90 -21.61
C MET A 99 -0.02 -1.53 -22.38
N SER A 100 -1.06 -1.05 -21.69
CA SER A 100 -2.25 -0.47 -22.31
C SER A 100 -2.99 0.44 -21.34
N PHE A 101 -3.74 1.41 -21.87
CA PHE A 101 -4.47 2.39 -21.09
C PHE A 101 -5.69 2.94 -21.82
N ALA A 102 -6.79 3.14 -21.10
CA ALA A 102 -8.00 3.78 -21.62
C ALA A 102 -8.74 4.58 -20.53
N ILE A 103 -9.33 5.71 -20.92
CA ILE A 103 -10.20 6.53 -20.06
C ILE A 103 -11.65 6.33 -20.49
N THR A 104 -12.51 5.89 -19.57
CA THR A 104 -13.94 5.64 -19.85
C THR A 104 -14.87 6.70 -19.27
N GLY A 105 -14.40 7.47 -18.28
CA GLY A 105 -15.20 8.49 -17.62
C GLY A 105 -14.38 9.38 -16.69
N PRO A 106 -15.03 10.34 -16.00
CA PRO A 106 -14.36 11.20 -15.03
C PRO A 106 -13.69 10.34 -13.95
N GLY A 107 -12.37 10.47 -13.81
CA GLY A 107 -11.55 9.69 -12.88
C GLY A 107 -11.53 8.17 -13.11
N THR A 108 -12.25 7.65 -14.12
CA THR A 108 -12.38 6.20 -14.35
C THR A 108 -11.44 5.75 -15.45
N PHE A 109 -10.33 5.15 -15.05
CA PHE A 109 -9.28 4.67 -15.96
C PHE A 109 -9.19 3.15 -15.92
N PHE A 110 -8.81 2.56 -17.05
CA PHE A 110 -8.52 1.15 -17.20
C PHE A 110 -7.12 0.98 -17.76
N ALA A 111 -6.46 -0.08 -17.35
CA ALA A 111 -5.10 -0.36 -17.79
C ALA A 111 -4.71 -1.83 -17.59
N SER A 112 -3.56 -2.19 -18.14
CA SER A 112 -2.91 -3.48 -17.95
C SER A 112 -1.40 -3.35 -18.07
N GLY A 113 -0.67 -4.40 -17.67
CA GLY A 113 0.79 -4.45 -17.71
C GLY A 113 1.40 -5.18 -16.51
N HIS A 114 2.53 -4.69 -16.01
CA HIS A 114 3.30 -5.35 -14.95
C HIS A 114 3.53 -4.44 -13.75
N PRO A 115 3.41 -4.94 -12.50
CA PRO A 115 3.70 -4.12 -11.34
C PRO A 115 5.20 -3.80 -11.28
N GLY A 116 5.52 -2.55 -10.93
CA GLY A 116 6.90 -2.16 -10.64
C GLY A 116 7.40 -2.80 -9.35
N VAL A 117 8.71 -2.71 -9.14
CA VAL A 117 9.36 -3.24 -7.92
C VAL A 117 8.73 -2.63 -6.67
N GLY A 118 8.34 -3.49 -5.73
CA GLY A 118 7.74 -3.06 -4.45
C GLY A 118 6.26 -2.67 -4.53
N VAL A 119 5.61 -2.79 -5.70
CA VAL A 119 4.17 -2.58 -5.84
C VAL A 119 3.45 -3.91 -5.57
N ASP A 120 2.58 -3.91 -4.55
CA ASP A 120 1.79 -5.08 -4.15
C ASP A 120 0.58 -5.28 -5.07
N LEU A 121 0.86 -5.80 -6.27
CA LEU A 121 -0.14 -6.21 -7.26
C LEU A 121 0.30 -7.54 -7.89
N PRO A 122 -0.64 -8.34 -8.43
CA PRO A 122 -0.29 -9.53 -9.20
C PRO A 122 0.59 -9.18 -10.40
N ALA A 123 1.45 -10.11 -10.81
CA ALA A 123 2.32 -9.97 -11.98
C ALA A 123 2.01 -11.08 -13.00
N PRO A 124 1.50 -10.75 -14.20
CA PRO A 124 1.02 -9.43 -14.67
C PRO A 124 -0.22 -8.94 -13.92
N VAL A 125 -0.58 -7.65 -14.04
CA VAL A 125 -1.70 -7.06 -13.28
C VAL A 125 -3.09 -7.46 -13.79
N GLY A 126 -3.21 -8.06 -14.98
CA GLY A 126 -4.52 -8.30 -15.60
C GLY A 126 -5.16 -7.02 -16.11
N LEU A 127 -6.49 -7.00 -16.20
CA LEU A 127 -7.23 -5.74 -16.35
C LEU A 127 -7.38 -5.11 -14.96
N MET A 128 -6.94 -3.87 -14.80
CA MET A 128 -7.14 -3.10 -13.59
C MET A 128 -7.89 -1.79 -13.87
N LYS A 129 -8.53 -1.29 -12.82
CA LYS A 129 -9.37 -0.08 -12.86
C LYS A 129 -8.94 0.89 -11.76
N SER A 130 -8.94 2.17 -12.11
CA SER A 130 -8.90 3.28 -11.17
C SER A 130 -10.23 4.05 -11.23
N THR A 131 -10.65 4.59 -10.09
CA THR A 131 -11.79 5.51 -9.98
C THR A 131 -11.37 6.89 -9.46
N ASP A 132 -10.07 7.14 -9.34
CA ASP A 132 -9.45 8.34 -8.79
C ASP A 132 -8.33 8.87 -9.70
N ALA A 133 -8.54 8.76 -11.01
CA ALA A 133 -7.64 9.27 -12.05
C ALA A 133 -6.21 8.68 -11.98
N GLY A 134 -6.11 7.40 -11.63
CA GLY A 134 -4.87 6.63 -11.62
C GLY A 134 -4.07 6.68 -10.32
N LEU A 135 -4.58 7.35 -9.27
CA LEU A 135 -3.92 7.39 -7.96
C LEU A 135 -3.90 6.00 -7.32
N THR A 136 -5.01 5.25 -7.38
CA THR A 136 -5.11 3.88 -6.89
C THR A 136 -5.71 2.95 -7.95
N TRP A 137 -5.35 1.67 -7.86
CA TRP A 137 -5.73 0.65 -8.86
C TRP A 137 -6.27 -0.60 -8.17
N SER A 138 -7.32 -1.17 -8.74
CA SER A 138 -7.91 -2.44 -8.33
C SER A 138 -7.96 -3.40 -9.51
N VAL A 139 -7.42 -4.60 -9.33
CA VAL A 139 -7.49 -5.68 -10.33
C VAL A 139 -8.94 -6.11 -10.51
N GLN A 140 -9.40 -6.13 -11.75
CA GLN A 140 -10.76 -6.51 -12.15
C GLN A 140 -10.82 -7.95 -12.67
N SER A 141 -9.81 -8.39 -13.42
CA SER A 141 -9.74 -9.75 -13.98
C SER A 141 -8.32 -10.12 -14.40
N LEU A 142 -8.02 -11.43 -14.48
CA LEU A 142 -6.78 -12.00 -15.01
C LEU A 142 -5.47 -11.54 -14.34
N GLY A 143 -5.54 -11.02 -13.11
CA GLY A 143 -4.36 -10.75 -12.30
C GLY A 143 -3.54 -12.03 -12.09
N GLY A 144 -2.23 -11.94 -12.35
CA GLY A 144 -1.28 -13.03 -12.29
C GLY A 144 -1.34 -13.98 -13.50
N GLN A 145 -2.16 -13.69 -14.51
CA GLN A 145 -2.42 -14.61 -15.63
C GLN A 145 -2.07 -14.02 -16.99
N SER A 146 -2.52 -12.79 -17.28
CA SER A 146 -2.28 -12.14 -18.58
C SER A 146 -2.15 -10.63 -18.39
N ASP A 147 -1.37 -9.99 -19.26
CA ASP A 147 -1.50 -8.57 -19.52
C ASP A 147 -2.20 -8.33 -20.86
N PHE A 148 -2.54 -7.08 -21.11
CA PHE A 148 -3.11 -6.61 -22.36
C PHE A 148 -2.25 -5.49 -22.92
N HIS A 149 -1.88 -5.61 -24.20
CA HIS A 149 -1.07 -4.62 -24.91
C HIS A 149 -1.91 -3.63 -25.73
N ALA A 150 -3.23 -3.79 -25.70
CA ALA A 150 -4.18 -2.87 -26.30
C ALA A 150 -5.47 -2.88 -25.51
N LEU A 151 -5.95 -1.68 -25.15
CA LEU A 151 -7.27 -1.46 -24.61
C LEU A 151 -7.92 -0.35 -25.40
N ALA A 152 -9.19 -0.54 -25.73
CA ALA A 152 -10.03 0.48 -26.33
C ALA A 152 -11.30 0.60 -25.50
N ALA A 153 -11.82 1.82 -25.42
CA ALA A 153 -13.07 2.11 -24.75
C ALA A 153 -13.96 2.91 -25.69
N SER A 154 -15.25 2.57 -25.70
CA SER A 154 -16.27 3.36 -26.38
C SER A 154 -17.33 3.83 -25.38
N SER A 155 -18.07 4.87 -25.76
CA SER A 155 -19.22 5.33 -24.97
C SER A 155 -20.39 4.33 -24.92
N LYS A 156 -20.32 3.23 -25.69
CA LYS A 156 -21.37 2.20 -25.79
C LYS A 156 -20.99 0.85 -25.17
N GLY A 157 -19.78 0.72 -24.61
CA GLY A 157 -19.16 -0.57 -24.34
C GLY A 157 -18.27 -0.94 -25.51
#